data_AF-A0A3D0S1U3-F1
#
_entry.id   AF-A0A3D0S1U3-F1
#
_cell.length_a   1.000
_cell.length_b   1.000
_cell.length_c   1.000
_cell.angle_alpha   90.00
_cell.angle_beta   90.00
_cell.angle_gamma   90.00
#
_symmetry.space_group_name_H-M   'P 1'
#
loop_
_entity.id
_entity.type
_entity.pdbx_description
1 polymer ?
#
loop_
_entity_poly.entity_id
_entity_poly.type
_entity_poly.pdbx_seq_one_letter_code
_entity_poly.pdbx_strand_id
1 'polypeptide(L)'
;LDLVAADRDGLGSGAVRAFLGHPAGPADAAVDPRQQLPLAVPVWCVHGTDDDIVPITQSREYVAAAVAAGGRAELVEVSGDHFVVIDPTSEAWARTVQIFDEIA
;
A
#
# COMPACT_ATOMS: atom_id res chain seq x y z
N LEU A 1 2.51 -1.27 3.01
CA LEU A 1 1.44 -2.25 3.25
C LEU A 1 1.99 -3.34 4.16
N ASP A 2 2.39 -2.94 5.36
CA ASP A 2 3.01 -3.76 6.40
C ASP A 2 2.66 -3.07 7.72
N LEU A 3 1.91 -3.76 8.58
CA LEU A 3 1.45 -3.17 9.85
C LEU A 3 2.58 -3.12 10.89
N VAL A 4 3.49 -4.09 10.88
CA VAL A 4 4.63 -4.12 11.80
C VAL A 4 5.57 -2.95 11.52
N ALA A 5 5.93 -2.72 10.26
CA ALA A 5 6.75 -1.60 9.86
C ALA A 5 6.04 -0.25 10.14
N ALA A 6 4.74 -0.16 9.82
CA ALA A 6 3.98 1.06 10.03
C ALA A 6 3.79 1.43 11.52
N ASP A 7 3.58 0.46 12.42
CA ASP A 7 3.55 0.73 13.87
C ASP A 7 4.93 1.14 14.39
N ARG A 8 5.99 0.45 13.97
CA ARG A 8 7.38 0.79 14.34
C ARG A 8 7.73 2.23 13.97
N ASP A 9 7.34 2.65 12.77
CA ASP A 9 7.69 3.97 12.23
C ASP A 9 6.66 5.06 12.59
N GLY A 10 5.60 4.71 13.32
CA GLY A 10 4.58 5.66 13.80
C GLY A 10 3.73 6.29 12.69
N LEU A 11 3.54 5.59 11.56
CA LEU A 11 2.86 6.13 10.39
C LEU A 11 1.40 6.52 10.67
N GLY A 12 0.91 7.55 9.97
CA GLY A 12 -0.48 8.02 10.12
C GLY A 12 -0.83 8.47 11.54
N SER A 13 0.13 9.05 12.28
CA SER A 13 -0.05 9.44 13.69
C SER A 13 -0.43 8.26 14.61
N GLY A 14 0.20 7.10 14.39
CA GLY A 14 -0.06 5.90 15.20
C GLY A 14 -1.32 5.14 14.80
N ALA A 15 -1.74 5.26 13.54
CA ALA A 15 -2.97 4.64 13.02
C ALA A 15 -3.03 3.13 13.27
N VAL A 16 -1.92 2.41 13.08
CA VAL A 16 -1.86 0.96 13.31
C VAL A 16 -2.12 0.61 14.78
N ARG A 17 -1.47 1.32 15.71
CA ARG A 17 -1.67 1.10 17.15
C ARG A 17 -3.09 1.42 17.59
N ALA A 18 -3.69 2.47 17.03
CA ALA A 18 -5.08 2.83 17.29
C ALA A 18 -6.05 1.76 16.76
N PHE A 19 -5.74 1.16 15.59
CA PHE A 19 -6.53 0.09 14.99
C PHE A 19 -6.44 -1.24 15.77
N LEU A 20 -5.22 -1.67 16.12
CA LEU A 20 -4.99 -2.95 16.79
C LEU A 20 -5.23 -2.89 18.31
N GLY A 21 -5.08 -1.72 18.93
CA GLY A 21 -5.12 -1.55 20.38
C GLY A 21 -3.87 -2.04 21.11
N HIS A 22 -2.85 -2.52 20.38
CA HIS A 22 -1.58 -3.00 20.89
C HIS A 22 -0.48 -2.84 19.82
N PRO A 23 0.81 -3.05 20.16
CA PRO A 23 1.88 -3.07 19.15
C PRO A 23 1.63 -4.17 18.11
N ALA A 24 1.93 -3.88 16.85
CA ALA A 24 1.74 -4.82 15.75
C ALA A 24 2.77 -5.97 15.82
N GLY A 25 2.35 -7.20 15.47
CA GLY A 25 3.24 -8.35 15.45
C GLY A 25 2.70 -9.57 14.69
N PRO A 26 3.35 -10.75 14.85
CA PRO A 26 2.97 -11.96 14.13
C PRO A 26 1.55 -12.48 14.44
N ALA A 27 0.97 -12.09 15.57
CA ALA A 27 -0.41 -12.45 15.93
C ALA A 27 -1.45 -11.72 15.04
N ASP A 28 -1.06 -10.63 14.39
CA ASP A 28 -1.92 -9.79 13.53
C ASP A 28 -1.93 -10.24 12.07
N ALA A 29 -1.39 -11.44 11.79
CA ALA A 29 -1.29 -11.96 10.42
C ALA A 29 -2.62 -11.87 9.66
N ALA A 30 -3.75 -12.11 10.33
CA ALA A 30 -5.09 -12.04 9.73
C ALA A 30 -5.49 -10.66 9.18
N VAL A 31 -4.85 -9.58 9.64
CA VAL A 31 -5.17 -8.20 9.26
C VAL A 31 -4.00 -7.44 8.64
N ASP A 32 -2.80 -8.04 8.62
CA ASP A 32 -1.61 -7.46 8.00
C ASP A 32 -1.45 -7.90 6.53
N PRO A 33 -1.59 -6.99 5.55
CA PRO A 33 -1.42 -7.33 4.13
C PRO A 33 -0.08 -8.00 3.82
N ARG A 34 1.00 -7.62 4.51
CA ARG A 34 2.35 -8.14 4.26
C ARG A 34 2.46 -9.62 4.59
N GLN A 35 1.67 -10.08 5.57
CA GLN A 35 1.65 -11.46 6.07
C GLN A 35 0.67 -12.35 5.30
N GLN A 36 -0.11 -11.78 4.37
CA GLN A 36 -1.07 -12.48 3.52
C GLN A 36 -0.49 -12.84 2.14
N LEU A 37 0.78 -12.54 1.89
CA LEU A 37 1.42 -12.78 0.60
C LEU A 37 1.76 -14.28 0.38
N PRO A 38 1.65 -14.78 -0.86
CA PRO A 38 1.14 -14.09 -2.05
C PRO A 38 -0.40 -14.12 -2.11
N LEU A 39 -1.01 -13.08 -2.68
CA LEU A 39 -2.44 -13.09 -2.99
C LEU A 39 -2.73 -13.89 -4.27
N ALA A 40 -3.92 -14.47 -4.35
CA ALA A 40 -4.40 -15.21 -5.53
C ALA A 40 -4.82 -14.30 -6.70
N VAL A 41 -4.82 -12.99 -6.49
CA VAL A 41 -5.19 -11.97 -7.49
C VAL A 41 -4.04 -10.98 -7.70
N PRO A 42 -3.93 -10.36 -8.88
CA PRO A 42 -2.96 -9.30 -9.11
C PRO A 42 -3.22 -8.05 -8.25
N VAL A 43 -2.16 -7.34 -7.88
CA VAL A 43 -2.24 -6.10 -7.09
C VAL A 43 -1.54 -4.94 -7.81
N TRP A 44 -2.20 -3.79 -7.88
CA TRP A 44 -1.59 -2.53 -8.27
C TRP A 44 -1.57 -1.57 -7.08
N CYS A 45 -0.38 -1.17 -6.65
CA CYS A 45 -0.19 -0.13 -5.65
C CYS A 45 -0.02 1.21 -6.37
N VAL A 46 -1.07 2.01 -6.47
CA VAL A 46 -0.97 3.40 -6.97
C VAL A 46 -0.59 4.31 -5.81
N HIS A 47 0.50 5.08 -5.93
CA HIS A 47 1.08 5.79 -4.80
C HIS A 47 1.70 7.14 -5.19
N GLY A 48 1.35 8.19 -4.44
CA GLY A 48 1.88 9.55 -4.61
C GLY A 48 3.36 9.63 -4.23
N THR A 49 4.21 10.17 -5.11
CA THR A 49 5.67 10.24 -4.84
C THR A 49 6.05 11.20 -3.72
N ASP A 50 5.15 12.15 -3.41
CA ASP A 50 5.35 13.17 -2.38
C ASP A 50 4.49 12.89 -1.13
N ASP A 51 4.00 11.66 -0.95
CA ASP A 51 3.26 11.22 0.23
C ASP A 51 4.14 11.26 1.49
N ASP A 52 3.83 12.20 2.39
CA ASP A 52 4.51 12.40 3.67
C ASP A 52 3.80 11.74 4.86
N ILE A 53 2.63 11.12 4.63
CA ILE A 53 1.84 10.41 5.67
C ILE A 53 2.19 8.92 5.66
N VAL A 54 2.27 8.33 4.48
CA VAL A 54 2.64 6.92 4.26
C VAL A 54 3.77 6.89 3.22
N PRO A 55 5.03 6.72 3.65
CA PRO A 55 6.15 6.72 2.72
C PRO A 55 6.01 5.66 1.63
N ILE A 56 6.40 6.00 0.40
CA ILE A 56 6.34 5.10 -0.77
C ILE A 56 7.08 3.77 -0.60
N THR A 57 8.02 3.70 0.35
CA THR A 57 8.68 2.44 0.75
C THR A 57 7.67 1.37 1.16
N GLN A 58 6.55 1.74 1.80
CA GLN A 58 5.47 0.81 2.14
C GLN A 58 4.91 0.07 0.92
N SER A 59 4.83 0.72 -0.24
CA SER A 59 4.35 0.12 -1.49
C SER A 59 5.47 -0.62 -2.21
N ARG A 60 6.66 -0.02 -2.30
CA ARG A 60 7.86 -0.64 -2.93
C ARG A 60 8.20 -1.99 -2.30
N GLU A 61 8.27 -2.05 -0.97
CA GLU A 61 8.63 -3.26 -0.24
C GLU A 61 7.54 -4.34 -0.33
N TYR A 62 6.27 -3.94 -0.31
CA TYR A 62 5.16 -4.87 -0.49
C TYR A 62 5.17 -5.50 -1.88
N VAL A 63 5.32 -4.69 -2.94
CA VAL A 63 5.39 -5.19 -4.32
C VAL A 63 6.58 -6.13 -4.50
N ALA A 64 7.77 -5.74 -4.01
CA ALA A 64 8.95 -6.59 -4.06
C ALA A 64 8.73 -7.94 -3.35
N ALA A 65 8.12 -7.93 -2.16
CA ALA A 65 7.82 -9.13 -1.41
C ALA A 65 6.76 -10.01 -2.09
N ALA A 66 5.71 -9.41 -2.66
CA ALA A 66 4.65 -10.12 -3.35
C ALA A 66 5.20 -10.85 -4.58
N VAL A 67 6.04 -10.17 -5.37
CA VAL A 67 6.73 -10.77 -6.52
C VAL A 67 7.69 -11.88 -6.08
N ALA A 68 8.47 -11.67 -5.02
CA ALA A 68 9.37 -12.70 -4.49
C ALA A 68 8.63 -13.94 -3.99
N ALA A 69 7.40 -13.79 -3.50
CA ALA A 69 6.51 -14.88 -3.09
C ALA A 69 5.78 -15.55 -4.27
N GLY A 70 6.01 -15.13 -5.52
CA GLY A 70 5.38 -15.67 -6.72
C GLY A 70 4.02 -15.05 -7.08
N GLY A 71 3.61 -13.99 -6.39
CA GLY A 71 2.42 -13.21 -6.72
C GLY A 71 2.65 -12.22 -7.87
N ARG A 72 1.56 -11.67 -8.41
CA ARG A 72 1.61 -10.57 -9.38
C ARG A 72 1.31 -9.26 -8.66
N ALA A 73 2.31 -8.38 -8.58
CA ALA A 73 2.14 -7.04 -8.02
C ALA A 73 2.92 -6.00 -8.81
N GLU A 74 2.39 -4.78 -8.88
CA GLU A 74 3.00 -3.64 -9.58
C GLU A 74 2.88 -2.38 -8.73
N LEU A 75 3.92 -1.55 -8.74
CA LEU A 75 3.89 -0.20 -8.18
C LEU A 75 3.69 0.79 -9.31
N VAL A 76 2.69 1.66 -9.16
CA VAL A 76 2.40 2.77 -10.06
C VAL A 76 2.66 4.06 -9.30
N GLU A 77 3.81 4.68 -9.57
CA GLU A 77 4.18 5.95 -8.97
C GLU A 77 3.48 7.08 -9.73
N VAL A 78 2.83 7.98 -9.00
CA VAL A 78 2.13 9.16 -9.54
C VAL A 78 2.61 10.40 -8.80
N SER A 79 2.67 11.55 -9.47
CA SER A 79 3.03 12.80 -8.80
C SER A 79 1.93 13.24 -7.83
N GLY A 80 2.32 13.81 -6.68
CA GLY A 80 1.40 14.33 -5.67
C GLY A 80 1.53 13.66 -4.30
N ASP A 81 0.72 14.17 -3.38
CA ASP A 81 0.71 13.80 -1.97
C ASP A 81 -0.11 12.53 -1.66
N HIS A 82 -0.35 12.27 -0.37
CA HIS A 82 -1.16 11.15 0.12
C HIS A 82 -2.59 11.11 -0.46
N PHE A 83 -3.19 12.26 -0.73
CA PHE A 83 -4.59 12.38 -1.11
C PHE A 83 -4.79 12.46 -2.62
N VAL A 84 -3.73 12.66 -3.40
CA VAL A 84 -3.83 12.80 -4.87
C VAL A 84 -4.56 11.64 -5.53
N VAL A 85 -4.41 10.41 -5.01
CA VAL A 85 -4.98 9.18 -5.59
C VAL A 85 -6.49 9.07 -5.41
N ILE A 86 -7.10 9.83 -4.51
CA ILE A 86 -8.55 9.83 -4.28
C ILE A 86 -9.26 11.06 -4.85
N ASP A 87 -8.51 12.07 -5.31
CA ASP A 87 -9.08 13.25 -5.96
C ASP A 87 -9.56 12.88 -7.38
N PRO A 88 -10.88 12.86 -7.65
CA PRO A 88 -11.40 12.44 -8.95
C PRO A 88 -10.99 13.35 -10.12
N THR A 89 -10.46 14.54 -9.82
CA THR A 89 -10.00 15.51 -10.80
C THR A 89 -8.51 15.41 -11.11
N SER A 90 -7.77 14.56 -10.39
CA SER A 90 -6.32 14.42 -10.52
C SER A 90 -5.91 13.48 -11.68
N GLU A 91 -4.68 13.66 -12.15
CA GLU A 91 -4.06 12.72 -13.10
C GLU A 91 -3.84 11.33 -12.49
N ALA A 92 -3.59 11.26 -11.17
CA ALA A 92 -3.45 10.00 -10.45
C ALA A 92 -4.74 9.17 -10.47
N TRP A 93 -5.88 9.83 -10.29
CA TRP A 93 -7.19 9.19 -10.42
C TRP A 93 -7.43 8.72 -11.86
N ALA A 94 -7.16 9.58 -12.85
CA ALA A 94 -7.28 9.19 -14.25
C ALA A 94 -6.39 7.98 -14.59
N ARG A 95 -5.16 7.91 -14.06
CA ARG A 95 -4.27 6.75 -14.23
C ARG A 95 -4.84 5.50 -13.58
N THR A 96 -5.46 5.61 -12.41
CA THR A 96 -6.13 4.48 -11.74
C THR A 96 -7.26 3.91 -12.59
N VAL A 97 -8.09 4.77 -13.18
CA VAL A 97 -9.17 4.34 -14.08
C VAL A 97 -8.61 3.64 -15.33
N GLN A 98 -7.55 4.20 -15.94
CA GLN A 98 -6.90 3.57 -17.10
C GLN A 98 -6.38 2.17 -16.80
N ILE A 99 -5.80 1.95 -15.61
CA ILE A 99 -5.35 0.62 -15.19
C ILE A 99 -6.52 -0.36 -15.16
N PHE A 100 -7.69 0.05 -14.66
CA PHE A 100 -8.87 -0.81 -14.69
C PHE A 100 -9.29 -1.19 -16.11
N ASP A 101 -9.25 -0.24 -17.05
CA ASP A 101 -9.57 -0.50 -18.46
C ASP A 101 -8.55 -1.43 -19.13
N GLU A 102 -7.29 -1.43 -18.69
CA GLU A 102 -6.21 -2.28 -19.20
C GLU A 102 -6.26 -3.73 -18.68
N ILE A 103 -6.90 -3.96 -17.53
CA ILE A 103 -6.94 -5.28 -16.86
C ILE A 103 -8.31 -5.98 -16.96
N ALA A 104 -9.34 -5.26 -17.43
CA ALA A 104 -10.67 -5.78 -17.73
C ALA A 104 -10.68 -6.57 -19.05
#